data_AF-A0A960SQK1-F1
#
_entry.id   AF-A0A960SQK1-F1
#
_cell.length_a   1.000
_cell.length_b   1.000
_cell.length_c   1.000
_cell.angle_alpha   90.00
_cell.angle_beta   90.00
_cell.angle_gamma   90.00
#
_symmetry.space_group_name_H-M   'P 1'
#
loop_
_entity.id
_entity.type
_entity.pdbx_description
1 polymer ?
#
loop_
_entity_poly.entity_id
_entity_poly.type
_entity_poly.pdbx_seq_one_letter_code
_entity_poly.pdbx_strand_id
1 'polypeptide(L)'
;ASRHGARYLVGCSSLTSVDPAVGATVYANLYRRHIAPLQWRTQPRGAAACCLDRLLDEAPPVPKLLRAYLSLGAWICGPPAIDREFGTIDFLTLLDLDGLSAPVRARFFGRLPVSC
;
A
#
# COMPACT_ATOMS: atom_id res chain seq x y z
N ALA A 1 1.99 -17.58 -4.84
CA ALA A 1 3.14 -16.85 -5.43
C ALA A 1 4.23 -17.80 -5.93
N SER A 2 4.84 -18.59 -5.04
CA SER A 2 5.99 -19.46 -5.33
C SER A 2 5.76 -20.57 -6.36
N ARG A 3 4.54 -21.14 -6.45
CA ARG A 3 4.19 -22.13 -7.50
C ARG A 3 4.04 -21.52 -8.90
N HIS A 4 3.87 -20.21 -9.01
CA HIS A 4 3.61 -19.51 -10.28
C HIS A 4 4.71 -18.52 -10.65
N GLY A 5 5.84 -18.53 -9.93
CA GLY A 5 6.93 -17.56 -10.17
C GLY A 5 6.50 -16.10 -10.01
N ALA A 6 5.48 -15.82 -9.19
CA ALA A 6 4.99 -14.46 -9.03
C ALA A 6 6.03 -13.61 -8.30
N ARG A 7 6.38 -12.47 -8.91
CA ARG A 7 7.34 -11.51 -8.36
C ARG A 7 6.69 -10.46 -7.47
N TYR A 8 5.50 -10.01 -7.81
CA TYR A 8 4.83 -8.93 -7.09
C TYR A 8 3.55 -9.40 -6.42
N LEU A 9 3.28 -8.88 -5.23
CA LEU A 9 1.96 -8.89 -4.61
C LEU A 9 1.37 -7.48 -4.71
N VAL A 10 0.15 -7.38 -5.23
CA VAL A 10 -0.56 -6.11 -5.40
C VAL A 10 -1.98 -6.22 -4.83
N GLY A 11 -2.45 -5.15 -4.18
CA GLY A 11 -3.81 -5.08 -3.65
C GLY A 11 -4.06 -3.78 -2.90
N CYS A 12 -5.29 -3.58 -2.41
CA CYS A 12 -5.64 -2.42 -1.61
C CYS A 12 -5.41 -2.67 -0.13
N SER A 13 -4.92 -1.66 0.58
CA SER A 13 -4.97 -1.60 2.04
C SER A 13 -5.83 -0.41 2.45
N SER A 14 -6.92 -0.70 3.16
CA SER A 14 -8.01 0.24 3.34
C SER A 14 -8.05 0.85 4.74
N LEU A 15 -8.39 2.14 4.82
CA LEU A 15 -8.85 2.84 6.02
C LEU A 15 -10.38 2.79 6.06
N THR A 16 -10.99 2.58 7.23
CA THR A 16 -12.43 2.75 7.41
C THR A 16 -12.75 4.23 7.61
N SER A 17 -12.98 4.94 6.51
CA SER A 17 -13.37 6.35 6.45
C SER A 17 -13.77 6.70 5.03
N VAL A 18 -14.52 7.79 4.85
CA VAL A 18 -14.74 8.44 3.54
C VAL A 18 -14.37 9.92 3.57
N ASP A 19 -13.78 10.41 4.67
CA ASP A 19 -13.28 11.79 4.78
C ASP A 19 -11.96 11.94 4.00
N PRO A 20 -11.91 12.75 2.93
CA PRO A 20 -10.68 12.96 2.15
C PRO A 20 -9.49 13.41 2.99
N ALA A 21 -9.71 14.20 4.05
CA ALA A 21 -8.63 14.70 4.91
C ALA A 21 -7.93 13.56 5.68
N VAL A 22 -8.67 12.52 6.06
CA VAL A 22 -8.10 11.30 6.66
C VAL A 22 -7.14 10.63 5.68
N GLY A 23 -7.58 10.44 4.44
CA GLY A 23 -6.76 9.84 3.37
C GLY A 23 -5.52 10.67 3.05
N ALA A 24 -5.69 11.99 2.90
CA ALA A 24 -4.62 12.93 2.60
C ALA A 24 -3.55 12.96 3.71
N THR A 25 -3.98 12.96 4.98
CA THR A 25 -3.08 12.98 6.14
C THR A 25 -2.24 11.69 6.23
N VAL A 26 -2.88 10.53 6.06
CA VAL A 26 -2.16 9.24 6.04
C VAL A 26 -1.22 9.18 4.85
N TYR A 27 -1.66 9.62 3.66
CA TYR A 27 -0.83 9.68 2.47
C TYR A 27 0.42 10.53 2.66
N ALA A 28 0.27 11.75 3.19
CA ALA A 28 1.39 12.67 3.45
C ALA A 28 2.43 12.05 4.39
N ASN A 29 2.00 11.36 5.44
CA ASN A 29 2.89 10.68 6.40
C ASN A 29 3.66 9.52 5.78
N LEU A 30 3.03 8.78 4.87
CA LEU A 30 3.65 7.62 4.22
C LEU A 30 4.54 8.02 3.03
N TYR A 31 4.23 9.13 2.36
CA TYR A 31 4.81 9.51 1.07
C TYR A 31 6.34 9.45 1.04
N ARG A 32 7.01 10.10 2.01
CA ARG A 32 8.49 10.21 1.99
C ARG A 32 9.22 8.88 2.08
N ARG A 33 8.62 7.87 2.73
CA ARG A 33 9.29 6.60 3.02
C ARG A 33 8.77 5.43 2.18
N HIS A 34 7.52 5.53 1.71
CA HIS A 34 6.80 4.38 1.16
C HIS A 34 6.20 4.64 -0.22
N ILE A 35 6.40 5.80 -0.84
CA ILE A 35 5.92 6.01 -2.21
C ILE A 35 6.66 5.10 -3.20
N ALA A 36 5.92 4.53 -4.15
CA ALA A 36 6.49 3.68 -5.20
C ALA A 36 7.43 4.48 -6.14
N PRO A 37 8.38 3.79 -6.80
CA PRO A 37 9.10 4.29 -7.97
C PRO A 37 8.15 4.88 -9.02
N LEU A 38 8.62 5.89 -9.77
CA LEU A 38 7.79 6.68 -10.68
C LEU A 38 6.97 5.83 -11.67
N GLN A 39 7.57 4.77 -12.22
CA GLN A 39 6.93 3.88 -13.19
C GLN A 39 5.77 3.06 -12.63
N TRP A 40 5.64 2.97 -11.31
CA TRP A 40 4.55 2.25 -10.63
C TRP A 40 3.59 3.21 -9.93
N ARG A 41 3.75 4.53 -10.14
CA ARG A 41 2.84 5.51 -9.54
C ARG A 41 1.52 5.54 -10.28
N THR A 42 0.43 5.55 -9.53
CA THR A 42 -0.95 5.59 -10.02
C THR A 42 -1.68 6.82 -9.50
N GLN A 43 -2.77 7.18 -10.17
CA GLN A 43 -3.69 8.22 -9.73
C GLN A 43 -5.11 7.64 -9.65
N PRO A 44 -5.87 7.92 -8.58
CA PRO A 44 -7.30 7.61 -8.52
C PRO A 44 -8.06 8.27 -9.67
N ARG A 45 -9.16 7.65 -10.11
CA ARG A 45 -9.99 8.17 -11.22
C ARG A 45 -11.18 8.97 -10.71
N GLY A 46 -11.39 10.14 -11.30
CA GLY A 46 -12.62 10.93 -11.16
C GLY A 46 -13.05 11.14 -9.70
N ALA A 47 -14.31 10.82 -9.40
CA ALA A 47 -14.92 11.05 -8.09
C ALA A 47 -14.29 10.23 -6.95
N ALA A 48 -13.48 9.20 -7.25
CA ALA A 48 -12.77 8.43 -6.24
C ALA A 48 -11.51 9.14 -5.72
N ALA A 49 -11.05 10.24 -6.33
CA ALA A 49 -9.86 10.92 -5.85
C ALA A 49 -10.06 11.56 -4.47
N CYS A 50 -9.14 11.29 -3.53
CA CYS A 50 -9.00 12.09 -2.33
C CYS A 50 -8.44 13.47 -2.69
N CYS A 51 -9.10 14.54 -2.23
CA CYS A 51 -8.51 15.87 -2.23
C CYS A 51 -7.34 15.89 -1.24
N LEU A 52 -6.18 16.43 -1.66
CA LEU A 52 -4.95 16.46 -0.85
C LEU A 52 -4.63 17.87 -0.30
N ASP A 53 -5.57 18.80 -0.41
CA ASP A 53 -5.44 20.20 -0.01
C ASP A 53 -5.59 20.42 1.51
N ARG A 54 -6.27 19.49 2.19
CA ARG A 54 -6.55 19.56 3.62
C ARG A 54 -5.95 18.36 4.34
N LEU A 55 -5.17 18.65 5.38
CA LEU A 55 -4.68 17.66 6.34
C LEU A 55 -5.38 17.88 7.69
N LEU A 56 -5.46 16.81 8.48
CA LEU A 56 -5.85 16.86 9.87
C LEU A 56 -4.65 17.27 10.72
N ASP A 57 -4.90 17.89 11.87
CA ASP A 57 -3.86 18.24 12.84
C ASP A 57 -3.19 16.98 13.43
N GLU A 58 -4.00 15.94 13.64
CA GLU A 58 -3.54 14.64 14.13
C GLU A 58 -3.78 13.54 13.09
N ALA A 59 -2.73 12.75 12.84
CA ALA A 59 -2.81 11.65 11.91
C ALA A 59 -3.52 10.45 12.52
N PRO A 60 -4.55 9.90 11.83
CA PRO A 60 -5.13 8.64 12.27
C PRO A 60 -4.10 7.51 12.13
N PRO A 61 -4.21 6.45 12.95
CA PRO A 61 -3.26 5.36 12.92
C PRO A 61 -3.32 4.61 11.59
N VAL A 62 -2.15 4.31 11.02
CA VAL A 62 -2.04 3.45 9.83
C VAL A 62 -2.59 2.06 10.15
N PRO A 63 -3.47 1.48 9.31
CA PRO A 63 -4.05 0.16 9.51
C PRO A 63 -2.99 -0.90 9.75
N LYS A 64 -3.26 -1.84 10.67
CA LYS A 64 -2.30 -2.90 11.03
C LYS A 64 -1.81 -3.67 9.81
N LEU A 65 -2.69 -3.95 8.85
CA LEU A 65 -2.37 -4.67 7.63
C LEU A 65 -1.44 -3.85 6.72
N LEU A 66 -1.77 -2.57 6.47
CA LEU A 66 -0.91 -1.67 5.69
C LEU A 66 0.46 -1.56 6.35
N ARG A 67 0.52 -1.32 7.66
CA ARG A 67 1.76 -1.25 8.42
C ARG A 67 2.60 -2.51 8.30
N ALA A 68 1.97 -3.70 8.31
CA ALA A 68 2.67 -4.96 8.12
C ALA A 68 3.31 -5.02 6.72
N TYR A 69 2.58 -4.71 5.65
CA TYR A 69 3.16 -4.69 4.30
C TYR A 69 4.28 -3.65 4.14
N LEU A 70 4.11 -2.44 4.67
CA LEU A 70 5.15 -1.41 4.65
C LEU A 70 6.40 -1.86 5.42
N SER A 71 6.25 -2.57 6.52
CA SER A 71 7.40 -3.14 7.26
C SER A 71 8.16 -4.22 6.49
N LEU A 72 7.50 -4.86 5.51
CA LEU A 72 8.10 -5.82 4.60
C LEU A 72 8.72 -5.16 3.36
N GLY A 73 8.68 -3.83 3.26
CA GLY A 73 9.22 -3.08 2.11
C GLY A 73 8.20 -2.80 1.01
N ALA A 74 6.89 -2.95 1.27
CA ALA A 74 5.88 -2.56 0.31
C ALA A 74 5.85 -1.04 0.09
N TRP A 75 5.38 -0.66 -1.09
CA TRP A 75 5.09 0.72 -1.46
C TRP A 75 3.59 0.99 -1.49
N ILE A 76 3.23 2.25 -1.25
CA ILE A 76 1.97 2.82 -1.73
C ILE A 76 2.19 3.38 -3.13
N CYS A 77 1.29 3.09 -4.05
CA CYS A 77 1.46 3.45 -5.47
C CYS A 77 1.02 4.88 -5.79
N GLY A 78 0.41 5.62 -4.87
CA GLY A 78 -0.02 6.99 -5.17
C GLY A 78 -1.01 7.53 -4.16
N PRO A 79 -1.67 8.65 -4.48
CA PRO A 79 -2.78 9.16 -3.69
C PRO A 79 -3.85 8.08 -3.50
N PRO A 80 -4.51 8.02 -2.32
CA PRO A 80 -5.51 7.01 -2.07
C PRO A 80 -6.84 7.33 -2.77
N ALA A 81 -7.66 6.30 -2.96
CA ALA A 81 -8.98 6.40 -3.56
C ALA A 81 -10.07 6.24 -2.50
N ILE A 82 -11.15 7.03 -2.56
CA ILE A 82 -12.34 6.88 -1.73
C ILE A 82 -13.27 5.87 -2.38
N ASP A 83 -13.48 4.73 -1.72
CA ASP A 83 -14.50 3.76 -2.03
C ASP A 83 -15.74 4.03 -1.17
N ARG A 84 -16.75 4.65 -1.78
CA ARG A 84 -17.99 5.03 -1.09
C ARG A 84 -18.94 3.86 -0.89
N GLU A 85 -18.82 2.80 -1.68
CA GLU A 85 -19.67 1.61 -1.55
C GLU A 85 -19.26 0.83 -0.30
N PHE A 86 -17.96 0.72 -0.04
CA PHE A 86 -17.40 0.03 1.12
C PHE A 86 -17.15 0.95 2.33
N GLY A 87 -17.27 2.26 2.16
CA GLY A 87 -17.01 3.23 3.23
C GLY A 87 -15.54 3.31 3.59
N THR A 88 -14.65 3.17 2.61
CA THR A 88 -13.20 3.09 2.82
C THR A 88 -12.39 4.10 2.01
N ILE A 89 -11.15 4.31 2.44
CA ILE A 89 -10.11 4.97 1.67
C ILE A 89 -8.99 3.97 1.41
N ASP A 90 -8.75 3.69 0.14
CA ASP A 90 -7.89 2.61 -0.32
C ASP A 90 -6.54 3.13 -0.79
N PHE A 91 -5.49 2.55 -0.23
CA PHE A 91 -4.12 2.70 -0.73
C PHE A 91 -3.80 1.49 -1.60
N LEU A 92 -3.52 1.73 -2.88
CA LEU A 92 -2.94 0.69 -3.72
C LEU A 92 -1.54 0.37 -3.21
N THR A 93 -1.34 -0.86 -2.77
CA THR A 93 -0.12 -1.34 -2.13
C THR A 93 0.57 -2.37 -3.03
N LEU A 94 1.88 -2.24 -3.20
CA LEU A 94 2.70 -3.12 -4.02
C LEU A 94 3.90 -3.63 -3.22
N LEU A 95 4.11 -4.95 -3.21
CA LEU A 95 5.25 -5.60 -2.55
C LEU A 95 6.05 -6.42 -3.57
N ASP A 96 7.35 -6.16 -3.67
CA ASP A 96 8.29 -7.01 -4.42
C ASP A 96 8.72 -8.19 -3.54
N LEU A 97 8.37 -9.40 -3.96
CA LEU A 97 8.66 -10.63 -3.23
C LEU A 97 10.14 -11.02 -3.30
N ASP A 98 10.88 -10.53 -4.30
CA ASP A 98 12.32 -10.74 -4.41
C ASP A 98 13.11 -9.88 -3.42
N GLY A 99 12.53 -8.75 -3.00
CA GLY A 99 13.08 -7.87 -1.96
C GLY A 99 12.90 -8.39 -0.53
N LEU A 100 12.14 -9.47 -0.33
CA LEU A 100 11.89 -10.03 0.99
C LEU A 100 13.13 -10.72 1.56
N SER A 101 13.36 -10.55 2.86
CA SER A 101 14.38 -11.32 3.56
C SER A 101 14.07 -12.82 3.49
N ALA A 102 15.11 -13.66 3.45
CA ALA A 102 14.95 -15.11 3.33
C ALA A 102 14.04 -15.72 4.43
N PRO A 103 14.11 -15.29 5.72
CA PRO A 103 13.19 -15.79 6.74
C PRO A 103 11.73 -15.43 6.48
N VAL A 104 11.45 -14.18 6.06
CA VAL A 104 10.09 -13.73 5.75
C VAL A 104 9.55 -14.49 4.54
N ARG A 105 10.37 -14.61 3.48
CA ARG A 105 9.99 -15.32 2.27
C ARG A 105 9.67 -16.79 2.56
N ALA A 106 10.49 -17.46 3.38
CA ALA A 106 10.23 -18.84 3.79
C ALA A 106 8.93 -18.99 4.59
N ARG A 107 8.63 -18.04 5.49
CA ARG A 107 7.41 -18.06 6.31
C ARG A 107 6.12 -17.93 5.49
N PHE A 108 6.10 -17.05 4.49
CA PHE A 108 4.87 -16.74 3.74
C PHE A 108 4.75 -17.49 2.42
N PHE A 109 5.86 -17.89 1.79
CA PHE A 109 5.87 -18.45 0.45
C PHE A 109 6.63 -19.78 0.33
N GLY A 110 7.15 -20.33 1.43
CA GLY A 110 7.98 -21.53 1.41
C GLY A 110 9.38 -21.28 0.84
N ARG A 111 10.22 -22.32 0.79
CA ARG A 111 11.54 -22.22 0.14
C ARG A 111 11.35 -22.20 -1.37
N LEU A 112 11.68 -21.08 -2.01
CA LEU A 112 11.93 -21.08 -3.45
C LEU A 112 13.16 -21.95 -3.71
N PRO A 113 13.16 -22.82 -4.73
CA PRO A 113 14.42 -23.40 -5.20
C PRO A 113 15.32 -22.24 -5.59
N VAL A 114 16.52 -22.19 -4.99
CA VAL A 114 17.59 -21.32 -5.47
C VAL A 114 17.90 -21.75 -6.89
N SER A 115 17.62 -20.90 -7.87
CA SER A 115 18.17 -21.06 -9.21
C SER A 115 19.68 -20.86 -9.09
N CYS A 116 20.43 -21.94 -9.34
CA CYS A 116 21.89 -21.94 -9.43
C CYS A 116 22.38 -21.07 -10.59
#